data_AF-A0AAD9NTX1-F1
#
_entry.id   AF-A0AAD9NTX1-F1
#
_cell.length_a   1.000
_cell.length_b   1.000
_cell.length_c   1.000
_cell.angle_alpha   90.00
_cell.angle_beta   90.00
_cell.angle_gamma   90.00
#
_symmetry.space_group_name_H-M   'P 1'
#
loop_
_entity.id
_entity.type
_entity.pdbx_description
1 polymer ?
#
loop_
_entity_poly.entity_id
_entity_poly.type
_entity_poly.pdbx_seq_one_letter_code
_entity_poly.pdbx_strand_id
1 'polypeptide(L)'
;MHPNFSLEDKDTFCAVFPWTQIEGGLQQSDHPQQSSKLLQEKVGTEALHVHRDTSRQISLRSESFFLAMSSQDKLQENMIKTCSAIKLLREKVHRLEEVLVAGPLKLMKLSQSRANLVKLFNKLRLMATVHQTQPTLQLLLATNEFVGALDLIATTQEVLAQELTGLNSFRHLGSQLTEMEGLIDKMMQEDFVRYATADLNRPLTDGASTMDELRLNDCVGCLQEKLIAIVLGMLRQGKLEFIHVYRQEACTTVKTVIKQTVIEAVAAMEDIDLNTTTLADQMRLLDYKQWVELLSQVFSNLLIVLTRTKVVCWSITSMLDLPSPVRETLQANGGEDDLSREEEEEEDGEDTEAETDTNHTTCAAESMQRNSSQLTMGGDVDMSMTTEDRLKVYTSVTDMLSYVCDYAHDRCVKLMLARGREGSLERLTASEFVQLSRVIEGFASETHALCGHRSTSLRASLQGQVNKFVNRFHEERKTKLR
;
A
#
# COMPACT_ATOMS: atom_id res chain seq x y z
N MET A 1 -60.49 -70.75 65.91
CA MET A 1 -61.35 -71.28 64.82
C MET A 1 -60.49 -72.19 63.98
N HIS A 2 -60.89 -73.46 63.80
CA HIS A 2 -60.22 -74.34 62.84
C HIS A 2 -60.40 -73.76 61.42
N PRO A 3 -59.34 -73.71 60.58
CA PRO A 3 -59.37 -73.06 59.27
C PRO A 3 -60.23 -73.77 58.22
N ASN A 4 -60.79 -74.95 58.54
CA ASN A 4 -61.64 -75.75 57.66
C ASN A 4 -63.11 -75.85 58.15
N PHE A 5 -63.54 -74.96 59.05
CA PHE A 5 -64.93 -74.94 59.51
C PHE A 5 -65.78 -74.10 58.55
N SER A 6 -66.26 -74.71 57.46
CA SER A 6 -67.21 -74.08 56.53
C SER A 6 -68.64 -74.53 56.86
N LEU A 7 -69.50 -73.57 57.21
CA LEU A 7 -70.95 -73.78 57.39
C LEU A 7 -71.70 -73.99 56.07
N GLU A 8 -71.00 -73.90 54.93
CA GLU A 8 -71.56 -74.18 53.60
C GLU A 8 -71.65 -75.67 53.29
N ASP A 9 -70.87 -76.51 54.00
CA ASP A 9 -70.87 -77.95 53.79
C ASP A 9 -71.99 -78.62 54.59
N LYS A 10 -72.85 -79.37 53.90
CA LYS A 10 -74.13 -79.88 54.42
C LYS A 10 -73.92 -80.82 55.61
N ASP A 11 -72.87 -81.63 55.59
CA ASP A 11 -72.58 -82.59 56.65
C ASP A 11 -72.01 -81.91 57.91
N THR A 12 -71.18 -80.87 57.73
CA THR A 12 -70.62 -80.07 58.83
C THR A 12 -71.71 -79.20 59.47
N PHE A 13 -72.62 -78.66 58.67
CA PHE A 13 -73.80 -77.93 59.14
C PHE A 13 -74.77 -78.85 59.93
N CYS A 14 -75.04 -80.06 59.43
CA CYS A 14 -75.86 -81.06 60.12
C CYS A 14 -75.22 -81.62 61.40
N ALA A 15 -73.89 -81.65 61.50
CA ALA A 15 -73.20 -82.07 62.73
C ALA A 15 -73.26 -81.01 63.86
N VAL A 16 -73.32 -79.73 63.48
CA VAL A 16 -73.33 -78.60 64.42
C VAL A 16 -74.77 -78.20 64.81
N PHE A 17 -75.75 -78.43 63.92
CA PHE A 17 -77.18 -78.27 64.21
C PHE A 17 -77.85 -79.64 64.48
N PRO A 18 -78.22 -79.95 65.74
CA PRO A 18 -78.85 -81.22 66.08
C PRO A 18 -80.31 -81.27 65.59
N TRP A 19 -80.52 -81.59 64.32
CA TRP A 19 -81.83 -81.91 63.73
C TRP A 19 -82.48 -83.15 64.37
N THR A 20 -81.72 -83.96 65.10
CA THR A 20 -82.19 -85.14 65.83
C THR A 20 -83.25 -84.84 66.90
N GLN A 21 -83.38 -83.60 67.36
CA GLN A 21 -84.45 -83.18 68.27
C GLN A 21 -85.79 -82.88 67.57
N ILE A 22 -85.82 -82.84 66.24
CA ILE A 22 -87.02 -82.52 65.44
C ILE A 22 -87.59 -83.77 64.75
N GLU A 23 -86.74 -84.72 64.33
CA GLU A 23 -87.19 -85.93 63.61
C GLU A 23 -87.36 -87.18 64.49
N GLY A 24 -86.84 -87.20 65.72
CA GLY A 24 -86.82 -88.38 66.61
C GLY A 24 -88.14 -88.77 67.29
N GLY A 25 -89.28 -88.17 66.93
CA GLY A 25 -90.56 -88.36 67.63
C GLY A 25 -91.76 -88.73 66.76
N LEU A 26 -91.54 -89.18 65.51
CA LEU A 26 -92.63 -89.56 64.58
C LEU A 26 -93.26 -90.94 64.84
N GLN A 27 -93.19 -91.46 66.08
CA GLN A 27 -94.03 -92.57 66.52
C GLN A 27 -94.72 -92.19 67.85
N GLN A 28 -95.99 -91.77 67.73
CA GLN A 28 -97.01 -91.59 68.78
C GLN A 28 -96.67 -90.68 69.98
N SER A 29 -96.86 -89.36 69.83
CA SER A 29 -97.55 -88.44 70.78
C SER A 29 -97.32 -86.94 70.42
N ASP A 30 -98.19 -86.07 70.92
CA ASP A 30 -98.65 -84.79 70.34
C ASP A 30 -97.75 -83.51 70.50
N HIS A 31 -96.40 -83.58 70.51
CA HIS A 31 -95.56 -82.40 70.87
C HIS A 31 -94.26 -82.09 70.06
N PRO A 32 -94.31 -81.74 68.76
CA PRO A 32 -93.13 -81.28 68.00
C PRO A 32 -92.98 -79.74 67.80
N GLN A 33 -93.92 -78.89 68.22
CA GLN A 33 -93.93 -77.45 67.85
C GLN A 33 -93.16 -76.49 68.79
N GLN A 34 -92.76 -76.91 69.99
CA GLN A 34 -92.10 -76.01 70.96
C GLN A 34 -90.57 -75.94 70.77
N SER A 35 -89.93 -77.01 70.30
CA SER A 35 -88.48 -77.07 70.07
C SER A 35 -88.02 -76.19 68.91
N SER A 36 -88.82 -76.06 67.84
CA SER A 36 -88.50 -75.22 66.68
C SER A 36 -88.62 -73.72 66.97
N LYS A 37 -89.56 -73.30 67.83
CA LYS A 37 -89.72 -71.90 68.24
C LYS A 37 -88.56 -71.41 69.12
N LEU A 38 -88.12 -72.23 70.08
CA LEU A 38 -86.96 -71.90 70.94
C LEU A 38 -85.66 -71.80 70.15
N LEU A 39 -85.51 -72.56 69.06
CA LEU A 39 -84.36 -72.50 68.17
C LEU A 39 -84.36 -71.22 67.32
N GLN A 40 -85.50 -70.83 66.77
CA GLN A 40 -85.65 -69.57 66.05
C GLN A 40 -85.36 -68.37 66.95
N GLU A 41 -85.77 -68.42 68.21
CA GLU A 41 -85.49 -67.36 69.18
C GLU A 41 -83.99 -67.28 69.53
N LYS A 42 -83.31 -68.42 69.70
CA LYS A 42 -81.84 -68.45 69.91
C LYS A 42 -81.07 -67.95 68.70
N VAL A 43 -81.42 -68.40 67.49
CA VAL A 43 -80.77 -67.92 66.25
C VAL A 43 -81.05 -66.45 66.02
N GLY A 44 -82.26 -65.98 66.31
CA GLY A 44 -82.60 -64.55 66.27
C GLY A 44 -81.77 -63.73 67.26
N THR A 45 -81.56 -64.25 68.46
CA THR A 45 -80.76 -63.59 69.51
C THR A 45 -79.27 -63.51 69.12
N GLU A 46 -78.70 -64.59 68.59
CA GLU A 46 -77.31 -64.59 68.12
C GLU A 46 -77.11 -63.73 66.87
N ALA A 47 -78.07 -63.70 65.94
CA ALA A 47 -78.04 -62.81 64.78
C ALA A 47 -78.12 -61.33 65.20
N LEU A 48 -78.95 -61.00 66.18
CA LEU A 48 -78.99 -59.67 66.79
C LEU A 48 -77.67 -59.30 67.47
N HIS A 49 -77.00 -60.26 68.11
CA HIS A 49 -75.69 -60.04 68.74
C HIS A 49 -74.59 -59.73 67.71
N VAL A 50 -74.50 -60.54 66.65
CA VAL A 50 -73.55 -60.31 65.55
C VAL A 50 -73.85 -58.98 64.84
N HIS A 51 -75.11 -58.65 64.62
CA HIS A 51 -75.49 -57.37 64.02
C HIS A 51 -75.08 -56.19 64.91
N ARG A 52 -75.32 -56.27 66.22
CA ARG A 52 -74.91 -55.25 67.19
C ARG A 52 -73.40 -55.07 67.22
N ASP A 53 -72.64 -56.16 67.26
CA ASP A 53 -71.19 -56.13 67.35
C ASP A 53 -70.55 -55.64 66.04
N THR A 54 -71.11 -56.04 64.90
CA THR A 54 -70.69 -55.54 63.58
C THR A 54 -71.01 -54.05 63.44
N SER A 55 -72.20 -53.61 63.84
CA SER A 55 -72.59 -52.19 63.81
C SER A 55 -71.72 -51.34 64.74
N ARG A 56 -71.37 -51.87 65.93
CA ARG A 56 -70.46 -51.22 66.88
C ARG A 56 -69.04 -51.12 66.35
N GLN A 57 -68.51 -52.17 65.72
CA GLN A 57 -67.18 -52.16 65.10
C GLN A 57 -67.12 -51.23 63.89
N ILE A 58 -68.16 -51.22 63.05
CA ILE A 58 -68.29 -50.28 61.93
C ILE A 58 -68.31 -48.85 62.47
N SER A 59 -69.09 -48.56 63.52
CA SER A 59 -69.16 -47.23 64.11
C SER A 59 -67.83 -46.76 64.73
N LEU A 60 -67.07 -47.66 65.36
CA LEU A 60 -65.78 -47.32 65.98
C LEU A 60 -64.68 -47.07 64.95
N ARG A 61 -64.71 -47.76 63.81
CA ARG A 61 -63.66 -47.66 62.77
C ARG A 61 -64.02 -46.78 61.60
N SER A 62 -65.29 -46.42 61.42
CA SER A 62 -65.74 -45.60 60.29
C SER A 62 -65.10 -44.22 60.31
N GLU A 63 -64.98 -43.58 61.47
CA GLU A 63 -64.37 -42.25 61.59
C GLU A 63 -62.91 -42.25 61.12
N SER A 64 -62.10 -43.21 61.58
CA SER A 64 -60.71 -43.36 61.14
C SER A 64 -60.60 -43.67 59.65
N PHE A 65 -61.52 -44.48 59.11
CA PHE A 65 -61.60 -44.79 57.69
C PHE A 65 -61.97 -43.56 56.85
N PHE A 66 -62.96 -42.77 57.26
CA PHE A 66 -63.35 -41.54 56.55
C PHE A 66 -62.29 -40.44 56.65
N LEU A 67 -61.57 -40.35 57.77
CA LEU A 67 -60.41 -39.45 57.90
C LEU A 67 -59.27 -39.87 56.99
N ALA A 68 -58.95 -41.16 56.93
CA ALA A 68 -57.95 -41.69 56.00
C ALA A 68 -58.36 -41.46 54.53
N MET A 69 -59.63 -41.72 54.19
CA MET A 69 -60.20 -41.48 52.86
C MET A 69 -60.12 -40.00 52.48
N SER A 70 -60.53 -39.10 53.38
CA SER A 70 -60.45 -37.66 53.15
C SER A 70 -59.01 -37.17 52.99
N SER A 71 -58.07 -37.73 53.77
CA SER A 71 -56.64 -37.43 53.63
C SER A 71 -56.08 -37.93 52.30
N GLN A 72 -56.50 -39.11 51.84
CA GLN A 72 -56.11 -39.69 50.56
C GLN A 72 -56.66 -38.87 49.40
N ASP A 73 -57.92 -38.47 49.46
CA ASP A 73 -58.54 -37.59 48.47
C ASP A 73 -57.82 -36.24 48.42
N LYS A 74 -57.46 -35.68 49.58
CA LYS A 74 -56.68 -34.43 49.65
C LYS A 74 -55.30 -34.58 49.05
N LEU A 75 -54.63 -35.70 49.31
CA LEU A 75 -53.29 -35.99 48.78
C LEU A 75 -53.34 -36.25 47.28
N GLN A 76 -54.38 -36.91 46.78
CA GLN A 76 -54.63 -37.11 45.36
C GLN A 76 -54.90 -35.77 44.66
N GLU A 77 -55.72 -34.90 45.25
CA GLU A 77 -55.97 -33.54 44.75
C GLU A 77 -54.67 -32.73 44.67
N ASN A 78 -53.86 -32.76 45.74
CA ASN A 78 -52.57 -32.08 45.78
C ASN A 78 -51.56 -32.68 44.79
N MET A 79 -51.56 -34.00 44.59
CA MET A 79 -50.70 -34.68 43.63
C MET A 79 -51.06 -34.32 42.19
N ILE A 80 -52.36 -34.22 41.87
CA ILE A 80 -52.84 -33.75 40.56
C ILE A 80 -52.41 -32.30 40.34
N LYS A 81 -52.61 -31.42 41.33
CA LYS A 81 -52.16 -30.02 41.27
C LYS A 81 -50.64 -29.92 41.06
N THR A 82 -49.86 -30.69 41.82
CA THR A 82 -48.40 -30.71 41.72
C THR A 82 -47.95 -31.23 40.35
N CYS A 83 -48.57 -32.29 39.83
CA CYS A 83 -48.32 -32.78 38.47
C CYS A 83 -48.64 -31.72 37.41
N SER A 84 -49.75 -30.99 37.54
CA SER A 84 -50.08 -29.89 36.61
C SER A 84 -49.08 -28.74 36.70
N ALA A 85 -48.62 -28.37 37.90
CA ALA A 85 -47.61 -27.35 38.12
C ALA A 85 -46.24 -27.75 37.52
N ILE A 86 -45.84 -29.01 37.67
CA ILE A 86 -44.60 -29.54 37.07
C ILE A 86 -44.70 -29.53 35.53
N LYS A 87 -45.85 -29.92 34.96
CA LYS A 87 -46.07 -29.85 33.50
C LYS A 87 -45.95 -28.41 33.00
N LEU A 88 -46.61 -27.47 33.67
CA LEU A 88 -46.54 -26.04 33.33
C LEU A 88 -45.12 -25.49 33.45
N LEU A 89 -44.38 -25.88 34.50
CA LEU A 89 -42.99 -25.46 34.70
C LEU A 89 -42.08 -26.02 33.60
N ARG A 90 -42.21 -27.30 33.24
CA ARG A 90 -41.44 -27.90 32.14
C ARG A 90 -41.71 -27.21 30.81
N GLU A 91 -42.97 -26.89 30.52
CA GLU A 91 -43.31 -26.09 29.34
C GLU A 91 -42.68 -24.70 29.37
N LYS A 92 -42.72 -24.01 30.52
CA LYS A 92 -42.08 -22.69 30.65
C LYS A 92 -40.57 -22.76 30.48
N VAL A 93 -39.92 -23.78 31.05
CA VAL A 93 -38.47 -24.00 30.88
C VAL A 93 -38.14 -24.26 29.42
N HIS A 94 -38.94 -25.06 28.71
CA HIS A 94 -38.69 -25.33 27.30
C HIS A 94 -38.90 -24.09 26.42
N ARG A 95 -39.94 -23.29 26.71
CA ARG A 95 -40.12 -21.98 26.05
C ARG A 95 -38.96 -21.02 26.35
N LEU A 96 -38.45 -21.01 27.58
CA LEU A 96 -37.28 -20.21 27.94
C LEU A 96 -36.02 -20.69 27.21
N GLU A 97 -35.80 -21.98 27.07
CA GLU A 97 -34.68 -22.55 26.31
C GLU A 97 -34.76 -22.14 24.82
N GLU A 98 -35.95 -22.22 24.21
CA GLU A 98 -36.16 -21.83 22.82
C GLU A 98 -35.90 -20.33 22.59
N VAL A 99 -36.37 -19.47 23.50
CA VAL A 99 -36.22 -18.01 23.36
C VAL A 99 -34.83 -17.53 23.77
N LEU A 100 -34.31 -17.98 24.91
CA LEU A 100 -33.07 -17.46 25.51
C LEU A 100 -31.80 -18.19 25.06
N VAL A 101 -31.90 -19.44 24.60
CA VAL A 101 -30.71 -20.22 24.19
C VAL A 101 -30.62 -20.33 22.68
N ALA A 102 -31.66 -20.82 22.01
CA ALA A 102 -31.61 -21.04 20.56
C ALA A 102 -31.51 -19.72 19.76
N GLY A 103 -32.23 -18.69 20.18
CA GLY A 103 -32.19 -17.35 19.56
C GLY A 103 -30.79 -16.73 19.60
N PRO A 104 -30.18 -16.51 20.78
CA PRO A 104 -28.84 -15.95 20.90
C PRO A 104 -27.75 -16.82 20.28
N LEU A 105 -27.81 -18.15 20.37
CA LEU A 105 -26.86 -19.02 19.67
C LEU A 105 -26.94 -18.87 18.16
N LYS A 106 -28.15 -18.73 17.60
CA LYS A 106 -28.34 -18.45 16.18
C LYS A 106 -27.80 -17.07 15.82
N LEU A 107 -28.00 -16.06 16.67
CA LEU A 107 -27.43 -14.73 16.49
C LEU A 107 -25.90 -14.75 16.52
N MET A 108 -25.28 -15.53 17.42
CA MET A 108 -23.82 -15.71 17.46
C MET A 108 -23.30 -16.39 16.19
N LYS A 109 -23.96 -17.46 15.73
CA LYS A 109 -23.62 -18.11 14.46
C LYS A 109 -23.74 -17.16 13.26
N LEU A 110 -24.81 -16.36 13.21
CA LEU A 110 -25.00 -15.35 12.16
C LEU A 110 -23.96 -14.23 12.24
N SER A 111 -23.59 -13.79 13.43
CA SER A 111 -22.53 -12.79 13.65
C SER A 111 -21.18 -13.31 13.16
N GLN A 112 -20.84 -14.57 13.47
CA GLN A 112 -19.61 -15.19 13.01
C GLN A 112 -19.60 -15.41 11.49
N SER A 113 -20.74 -15.82 10.91
CA SER A 113 -20.92 -15.92 9.46
C SER A 113 -20.74 -14.55 8.79
N ARG A 114 -21.31 -13.48 9.36
CA ARG A 114 -21.13 -12.10 8.89
C ARG A 114 -19.66 -11.70 8.91
N ALA A 115 -18.95 -11.97 10.01
CA ALA A 115 -17.52 -11.68 10.12
C ALA A 115 -16.69 -12.43 9.05
N ASN A 116 -17.03 -13.70 8.79
CA ASN A 116 -16.37 -14.49 7.74
C ASN A 116 -16.68 -13.96 6.34
N LEU A 117 -17.93 -13.56 6.06
CA LEU A 117 -18.33 -12.94 4.80
C LEU A 117 -17.62 -11.60 4.57
N VAL A 118 -17.43 -10.79 5.60
CA VAL A 118 -16.68 -9.53 5.50
C VAL A 118 -15.21 -9.80 5.16
N LYS A 119 -14.58 -10.79 5.81
CA LYS A 119 -13.21 -11.21 5.47
C LYS A 119 -13.10 -11.68 4.02
N LEU A 120 -14.08 -12.48 3.55
CA LEU A 120 -14.12 -12.94 2.16
C LEU A 120 -14.32 -11.80 1.18
N PHE A 121 -15.21 -10.85 1.50
CA PHE A 121 -15.45 -9.66 0.69
C PHE A 121 -14.19 -8.80 0.56
N ASN A 122 -13.46 -8.57 1.66
CA ASN A 122 -12.21 -7.83 1.64
C ASN A 122 -11.16 -8.52 0.74
N LYS A 123 -11.05 -9.85 0.82
CA LYS A 123 -10.17 -10.61 -0.08
C LYS A 123 -10.59 -10.47 -1.54
N LEU A 124 -11.88 -10.63 -1.86
CA LEU A 124 -12.39 -10.46 -3.23
C LEU A 124 -12.15 -9.04 -3.76
N ARG A 125 -12.30 -8.02 -2.92
CA ARG A 125 -11.98 -6.63 -3.27
C ARG A 125 -10.49 -6.46 -3.59
N LEU A 126 -9.60 -7.05 -2.79
CA LEU A 126 -8.15 -7.06 -3.08
C LEU A 126 -7.84 -7.78 -4.41
N MET A 127 -8.49 -8.91 -4.69
CA MET A 127 -8.34 -9.61 -5.97
C MET A 127 -8.81 -8.75 -7.15
N ALA A 128 -9.89 -7.99 -6.98
CA ALA A 128 -10.37 -7.06 -8.00
C ALA A 128 -9.40 -5.90 -8.23
N THR A 129 -8.81 -5.33 -7.17
CA THR A 129 -7.79 -4.28 -7.31
C THR A 129 -6.54 -4.79 -8.02
N VAL A 130 -6.10 -6.02 -7.71
CA VAL A 130 -4.95 -6.67 -8.35
C VAL A 130 -5.24 -6.98 -9.82
N HIS A 131 -6.46 -7.35 -10.19
CA HIS A 131 -6.83 -7.50 -11.60
C HIS A 131 -6.85 -6.16 -12.35
N GLN A 132 -7.24 -5.07 -11.67
CA GLN A 132 -7.30 -3.74 -12.26
C GLN A 132 -5.90 -3.12 -12.48
N THR A 133 -4.86 -3.62 -11.82
CA THR A 133 -3.52 -3.03 -11.95
C THR A 133 -2.90 -3.27 -13.32
N GLN A 134 -3.19 -4.39 -13.98
CA GLN A 134 -2.68 -4.66 -15.34
C GLN A 134 -3.14 -3.63 -16.39
N PRO A 135 -4.44 -3.31 -16.56
CA PRO A 135 -4.87 -2.25 -17.49
C PRO A 135 -4.44 -0.85 -17.02
N THR A 136 -4.38 -0.58 -15.71
CA THR A 136 -3.86 0.70 -15.21
C THR A 136 -2.38 0.88 -15.51
N LEU A 137 -1.56 -0.17 -15.38
CA LEU A 137 -0.16 -0.15 -15.79
C LEU A 137 -0.01 0.15 -17.27
N GLN A 138 -0.82 -0.47 -18.13
CA GLN A 138 -0.79 -0.18 -19.57
C GLN A 138 -1.12 1.29 -19.88
N LEU A 139 -2.06 1.88 -19.15
CA LEU A 139 -2.39 3.30 -19.31
C LEU A 139 -1.25 4.22 -18.85
N LEU A 140 -0.66 3.96 -17.68
CA LEU A 140 0.47 4.74 -17.14
C LEU A 140 1.70 4.68 -18.05
N LEU A 141 1.94 3.53 -18.69
CA LEU A 141 3.00 3.38 -19.68
C LEU A 141 2.71 4.18 -20.95
N ALA A 142 1.44 4.32 -21.36
CA ALA A 142 1.07 5.18 -22.48
C ALA A 142 1.22 6.67 -22.16
N THR A 143 1.09 7.08 -20.89
CA THR A 143 1.30 8.47 -20.44
C THR A 143 2.75 8.78 -20.04
N ASN A 144 3.67 7.81 -20.12
CA ASN A 144 5.08 7.90 -19.69
C ASN A 144 5.25 8.18 -18.18
N GLU A 145 4.27 7.81 -17.35
CA GLU A 145 4.34 7.93 -15.90
C GLU A 145 5.01 6.68 -15.27
N PHE A 146 6.31 6.53 -15.51
CA PHE A 146 7.06 5.35 -15.09
C PHE A 146 7.14 5.21 -13.56
N VAL A 147 7.26 6.33 -12.83
CA VAL A 147 7.37 6.33 -11.36
C VAL A 147 6.09 5.76 -10.72
N GLY A 148 4.92 6.26 -11.14
CA GLY A 148 3.63 5.77 -10.66
C GLY A 148 3.35 4.31 -11.05
N ALA A 149 3.84 3.88 -12.22
CA ALA A 149 3.77 2.48 -12.62
C ALA A 149 4.63 1.58 -11.71
N LEU A 150 5.84 2.01 -11.36
CA LEU A 150 6.71 1.28 -10.42
C LEU A 150 6.14 1.26 -9.00
N ASP A 151 5.48 2.33 -8.54
CA ASP A 151 4.76 2.34 -7.25
C ASP A 151 3.61 1.34 -7.24
N LEU A 152 2.84 1.31 -8.32
CA LEU A 152 1.73 0.37 -8.45
C LEU A 152 2.23 -1.08 -8.49
N ILE A 153 3.37 -1.34 -9.12
CA ILE A 153 4.01 -2.66 -9.12
C ILE A 153 4.49 -3.03 -7.72
N ALA A 154 5.19 -2.14 -7.01
CA ALA A 154 5.68 -2.40 -5.66
C ALA A 154 4.53 -2.69 -4.68
N THR A 155 3.50 -1.83 -4.67
CA THR A 155 2.31 -2.00 -3.82
C THR A 155 1.54 -3.27 -4.16
N THR A 156 1.43 -3.65 -5.44
CA THR A 156 0.77 -4.91 -5.83
C THR A 156 1.57 -6.14 -5.46
N GLN A 157 2.90 -6.11 -5.58
CA GLN A 157 3.77 -7.18 -5.12
C GLN A 157 3.67 -7.36 -3.60
N GLU A 158 3.59 -6.26 -2.83
CA GLU A 158 3.40 -6.30 -1.38
C GLU A 158 2.03 -6.88 -1.00
N VAL A 159 0.95 -6.43 -1.63
CA VAL A 159 -0.41 -6.96 -1.41
C VAL A 159 -0.49 -8.46 -1.74
N LEU A 160 0.21 -8.90 -2.80
CA LEU A 160 0.31 -10.32 -3.15
C LEU A 160 1.07 -11.12 -2.07
N ALA A 161 2.15 -10.57 -1.52
CA ALA A 161 3.00 -11.22 -0.54
C ALA A 161 2.40 -11.26 0.88
N GLN A 162 1.58 -10.29 1.26
CA GLN A 162 0.98 -10.21 2.60
C GLN A 162 -0.42 -10.86 2.68
N GLU A 163 -1.34 -10.45 1.79
CA GLU A 163 -2.78 -10.74 1.94
C GLU A 163 -3.28 -11.94 1.12
N LEU A 164 -2.59 -12.26 0.02
CA LEU A 164 -3.04 -13.23 -1.00
C LEU A 164 -2.19 -14.50 -1.05
N THR A 165 -1.39 -14.76 -0.01
CA THR A 165 -0.57 -15.97 0.09
C THR A 165 -1.42 -17.24 0.05
N GLY A 166 -1.04 -18.18 -0.82
CA GLY A 166 -1.77 -19.45 -1.02
C GLY A 166 -2.87 -19.43 -2.08
N LEU A 167 -3.15 -18.29 -2.72
CA LEU A 167 -4.09 -18.24 -3.86
C LEU A 167 -3.40 -18.63 -5.16
N ASN A 168 -3.79 -19.77 -5.73
CA ASN A 168 -3.17 -20.30 -6.94
C ASN A 168 -3.46 -19.46 -8.21
N SER A 169 -4.55 -18.67 -8.22
CA SER A 169 -4.95 -17.85 -9.37
C SER A 169 -3.93 -16.77 -9.73
N PHE A 170 -3.12 -16.30 -8.78
CA PHE A 170 -2.13 -15.24 -8.98
C PHE A 170 -0.68 -15.73 -8.98
N ARG A 171 -0.47 -17.06 -9.09
CA ARG A 171 0.87 -17.65 -9.04
C ARG A 171 1.83 -17.06 -10.07
N HIS A 172 1.32 -16.70 -11.24
CA HIS A 172 2.11 -16.12 -12.34
C HIS A 172 2.15 -14.60 -12.31
N LEU A 173 1.29 -13.95 -11.53
CA LEU A 173 1.20 -12.49 -11.55
C LEU A 173 2.44 -11.83 -10.96
N GLY A 174 3.02 -12.39 -9.90
CA GLY A 174 4.30 -11.89 -9.36
C GLY A 174 5.41 -11.90 -10.43
N SER A 175 5.57 -13.03 -11.14
CA SER A 175 6.54 -13.14 -12.25
C SER A 175 6.25 -12.15 -13.37
N GLN A 176 4.97 -11.96 -13.73
CA GLN A 176 4.56 -11.00 -14.76
C GLN A 176 4.86 -9.56 -14.34
N LEU A 177 4.63 -9.20 -13.07
CA LEU A 177 4.95 -7.88 -12.54
C LEU A 177 6.47 -7.62 -12.57
N THR A 178 7.29 -8.61 -12.24
CA THR A 178 8.75 -8.51 -12.37
C THR A 178 9.20 -8.41 -13.84
N GLU A 179 8.56 -9.11 -14.77
CA GLU A 179 8.82 -8.95 -16.21
C GLU A 179 8.39 -7.57 -16.73
N MET A 180 7.25 -7.05 -16.26
CA MET A 180 6.79 -5.69 -16.58
C MET A 180 7.74 -4.64 -16.03
N GLU A 181 8.22 -4.80 -14.80
CA GLU A 181 9.28 -3.98 -14.23
C GLU A 181 10.53 -3.99 -15.14
N GLY A 182 11.02 -5.16 -15.53
CA GLY A 182 12.15 -5.27 -16.46
C GLY A 182 11.90 -4.68 -17.86
N LEU A 183 10.65 -4.59 -18.33
CA LEU A 183 10.29 -3.88 -19.55
C LEU A 183 10.31 -2.36 -19.34
N ILE A 184 9.78 -1.87 -18.22
CA ILE A 184 9.82 -0.46 -17.84
C ILE A 184 11.27 0.01 -17.77
N ASP A 185 12.19 -0.79 -17.22
CA ASP A 185 13.62 -0.47 -17.19
C ASP A 185 14.20 -0.23 -18.58
N LYS A 186 13.85 -1.08 -19.54
CA LYS A 186 14.35 -0.97 -20.92
C LYS A 186 13.74 0.25 -21.62
N MET A 187 12.45 0.50 -21.41
CA MET A 187 11.77 1.67 -21.95
C MET A 187 12.36 2.97 -21.38
N MET A 188 12.56 3.05 -20.06
CA MET A 188 13.17 4.22 -19.42
C MET A 188 14.60 4.48 -19.93
N GLN A 189 15.41 3.43 -20.12
CA GLN A 189 16.76 3.58 -20.69
C GLN A 189 16.72 4.10 -22.13
N GLU A 190 15.81 3.57 -22.96
CA GLU A 190 15.68 4.01 -24.35
C GLU A 190 15.17 5.45 -24.44
N ASP A 191 14.18 5.82 -23.62
CA ASP A 191 13.66 7.17 -23.56
C ASP A 191 14.66 8.16 -22.96
N PHE A 192 15.50 7.73 -22.00
CA PHE A 192 16.60 8.55 -21.49
C PHE A 192 17.64 8.84 -22.59
N VAL A 193 18.03 7.83 -23.37
CA VAL A 193 18.97 8.03 -24.49
C VAL A 193 18.38 9.01 -25.50
N ARG A 194 17.11 8.82 -25.90
CA ARG A 194 16.41 9.73 -26.82
C ARG A 194 16.36 11.15 -26.27
N TYR A 195 16.07 11.30 -24.98
CA TYR A 195 16.09 12.60 -24.31
C TYR A 195 17.48 13.22 -24.36
N ALA A 196 18.53 12.48 -23.96
CA ALA A 196 19.91 12.97 -23.98
C ALA A 196 20.33 13.41 -25.38
N THR A 197 19.96 12.66 -26.42
CA THR A 197 20.24 13.02 -27.81
C THR A 197 19.47 14.29 -28.21
N ALA A 198 18.21 14.43 -27.82
CA ALA A 198 17.36 15.58 -28.17
C ALA A 198 17.77 16.88 -27.47
N ASP A 199 18.11 16.79 -26.17
CA ASP A 199 18.55 17.93 -25.36
C ASP A 199 19.91 18.47 -25.85
N LEU A 200 20.87 17.56 -26.08
CA LEU A 200 22.21 17.93 -26.51
C LEU A 200 22.26 18.43 -27.96
N ASN A 201 21.40 17.92 -28.86
CA ASN A 201 21.35 18.33 -30.27
C ASN A 201 20.34 19.45 -30.58
N ARG A 202 19.71 20.07 -29.57
CA ARG A 202 18.85 21.25 -29.79
C ARG A 202 19.63 22.36 -30.54
N PRO A 203 19.03 23.08 -31.51
CA PRO A 203 19.73 24.09 -32.29
C PRO A 203 20.51 25.08 -31.41
N LEU A 204 21.74 25.39 -31.81
CA LEU A 204 22.69 26.23 -31.05
C LEU A 204 22.38 27.73 -31.18
N THR A 205 21.45 28.11 -32.07
CA THR A 205 21.01 29.47 -32.37
C THR A 205 20.15 30.12 -31.27
N ASP A 206 19.68 29.35 -30.30
CA ASP A 206 18.83 29.84 -29.20
C ASP A 206 19.63 30.48 -28.04
N GLY A 207 20.97 30.63 -28.21
CA GLY A 207 21.88 31.12 -27.17
C GLY A 207 22.23 32.61 -27.24
N ALA A 208 21.62 33.40 -28.13
CA ALA A 208 21.93 34.83 -28.25
C ALA A 208 21.24 35.71 -27.19
N SER A 209 20.37 35.13 -26.37
CA SER A 209 19.72 35.82 -25.27
C SER A 209 19.78 34.98 -24.01
N THR A 210 20.22 35.64 -22.94
CA THR A 210 19.78 35.41 -21.57
C THR A 210 20.31 34.17 -20.81
N MET A 211 21.46 34.40 -20.17
CA MET A 211 21.71 34.07 -18.75
C MET A 211 20.69 34.69 -17.76
N ASP A 212 19.61 35.30 -18.26
CA ASP A 212 18.66 36.13 -17.54
C ASP A 212 17.24 35.89 -18.07
N GLU A 213 16.75 34.66 -17.98
CA GLU A 213 15.31 34.36 -18.10
C GLU A 213 14.99 33.06 -17.37
N LEU A 214 15.02 33.18 -16.04
CA LEU A 214 14.51 32.22 -15.06
C LEU A 214 12.99 31.96 -15.16
N ARG A 215 12.30 32.44 -16.21
CA ARG A 215 10.84 32.32 -16.37
C ARG A 215 10.47 32.34 -17.86
N LEU A 216 9.69 31.36 -18.28
CA LEU A 216 9.05 31.18 -19.60
C LEU A 216 9.89 30.54 -20.71
N ASN A 217 9.85 29.21 -20.73
CA ASN A 217 9.24 28.54 -21.89
C ASN A 217 8.61 27.23 -21.38
N ASP A 218 7.29 27.13 -21.45
CA ASP A 218 6.48 25.93 -21.09
C ASP A 218 6.99 24.63 -21.76
N CYS A 219 7.81 24.75 -22.82
CA CYS A 219 8.46 23.66 -23.53
C CYS A 219 9.72 23.11 -22.83
N VAL A 220 10.47 23.93 -22.07
CA VAL A 220 11.67 23.48 -21.33
C VAL A 220 11.27 22.86 -19.99
N GLY A 221 10.24 23.41 -19.34
CA GLY A 221 9.68 22.86 -18.10
C GLY A 221 9.16 21.43 -18.28
N CYS A 222 8.37 21.16 -19.33
CA CYS A 222 7.84 19.81 -19.57
C CYS A 222 8.90 18.77 -19.95
N LEU A 223 9.98 19.18 -20.64
CA LEU A 223 11.13 18.31 -20.91
C LEU A 223 11.90 18.02 -19.62
N GLN A 224 12.05 19.01 -18.76
CA GLN A 224 12.70 18.86 -17.47
C GLN A 224 11.86 17.98 -16.51
N GLU A 225 10.54 18.14 -16.48
CA GLU A 225 9.63 17.28 -15.70
C GLU A 225 9.68 15.81 -16.17
N LYS A 226 9.72 15.57 -17.49
CA LYS A 226 9.90 14.22 -18.04
C LYS A 226 11.27 13.64 -17.71
N LEU A 227 12.34 14.44 -17.80
CA LEU A 227 13.67 14.03 -17.39
C LEU A 227 13.71 13.69 -15.90
N ILE A 228 13.10 14.52 -15.06
CA ILE A 228 13.01 14.30 -13.62
C ILE A 228 12.31 12.97 -13.35
N ALA A 229 11.17 12.70 -13.99
CA ALA A 229 10.46 11.44 -13.82
C ALA A 229 11.30 10.22 -14.25
N ILE A 230 12.01 10.32 -15.39
CA ILE A 230 12.88 9.24 -15.89
C ILE A 230 14.08 9.02 -14.96
N VAL A 231 14.75 10.09 -14.53
CA VAL A 231 15.89 10.03 -13.60
C VAL A 231 15.45 9.49 -12.24
N LEU A 232 14.28 9.90 -11.73
CA LEU A 232 13.71 9.40 -10.48
C LEU A 232 13.41 7.90 -10.57
N GLY A 233 12.83 7.45 -11.69
CA GLY A 233 12.59 6.04 -11.98
C GLY A 233 13.89 5.21 -12.01
N MET A 234 14.92 5.70 -12.70
CA MET A 234 16.23 5.03 -12.77
C MET A 234 16.99 5.05 -11.44
N LEU A 235 16.87 6.13 -10.67
CA LEU A 235 17.48 6.27 -9.34
C LEU A 235 16.84 5.28 -8.36
N ARG A 236 15.52 5.13 -8.39
CA ARG A 236 14.79 4.17 -7.57
C ARG A 236 15.20 2.72 -7.83
N GLN A 237 15.53 2.39 -9.07
CA GLN A 237 16.02 1.05 -9.46
C GLN A 237 17.50 0.83 -9.15
N GLY A 238 18.22 1.83 -8.64
CA GLY A 238 19.61 1.74 -8.22
C GLY A 238 20.63 1.61 -9.37
N LYS A 239 20.22 1.82 -10.62
CA LYS A 239 21.10 1.69 -11.79
C LYS A 239 21.74 3.03 -12.12
N LEU A 240 22.95 3.29 -11.62
CA LEU A 240 23.71 4.52 -11.88
C LEU A 240 24.35 4.59 -13.29
N GLU A 241 24.18 3.55 -14.11
CA GLU A 241 24.72 3.48 -15.47
C GLU A 241 24.22 4.61 -16.39
N PHE A 242 23.08 5.24 -16.08
CA PHE A 242 22.57 6.37 -16.87
C PHE A 242 23.54 7.57 -16.88
N ILE A 243 24.30 7.78 -15.80
CA ILE A 243 25.30 8.86 -15.73
C ILE A 243 26.43 8.56 -16.73
N HIS A 244 26.85 7.30 -16.84
CA HIS A 244 27.84 6.89 -17.82
C HIS A 244 27.32 7.07 -19.25
N VAL A 245 26.07 6.70 -19.52
CA VAL A 245 25.42 6.87 -20.83
C VAL A 245 25.34 8.36 -21.21
N TYR A 246 24.89 9.22 -20.29
CA TYR A 246 24.83 10.66 -20.53
C TYR A 246 26.22 11.27 -20.75
N ARG A 247 27.23 10.85 -19.98
CA ARG A 247 28.63 11.25 -20.18
C ARG A 247 29.12 10.90 -21.58
N GLN A 248 28.84 9.69 -22.04
CA GLN A 248 29.26 9.21 -23.35
C GLN A 248 28.57 10.01 -24.46
N GLU A 249 27.26 10.28 -24.31
CA GLU A 249 26.49 11.08 -25.27
C GLU A 249 26.93 12.54 -25.30
N ALA A 250 27.23 13.15 -24.15
CA ALA A 250 27.81 14.50 -24.11
C ALA A 250 29.16 14.56 -24.86
N CYS A 251 30.00 13.53 -24.73
CA CYS A 251 31.27 13.45 -25.45
C CYS A 251 31.09 13.24 -26.97
N THR A 252 30.07 12.51 -27.40
CA THR A 252 29.75 12.36 -28.84
C THR A 252 29.22 13.67 -29.39
N THR A 253 28.32 14.36 -28.67
CA THR A 253 27.81 15.68 -29.07
C THR A 253 28.93 16.73 -29.17
N VAL A 254 29.84 16.82 -28.19
CA VAL A 254 31.00 17.72 -28.27
C VAL A 254 31.81 17.46 -29.56
N LYS A 255 32.00 16.19 -29.92
CA LYS A 255 32.72 15.82 -31.15
C LYS A 255 31.92 16.16 -32.41
N THR A 256 30.60 15.97 -32.44
CA THR A 256 29.76 16.29 -33.60
C THR A 256 29.62 17.79 -33.78
N VAL A 257 29.41 18.55 -32.70
CA VAL A 257 29.34 20.02 -32.72
C VAL A 257 30.63 20.61 -33.29
N ILE A 258 31.82 20.20 -32.80
CA ILE A 258 33.09 20.70 -33.36
C ILE A 258 33.21 20.38 -34.85
N LYS A 259 32.82 19.18 -35.28
CA LYS A 259 32.85 18.82 -36.71
C LYS A 259 31.88 19.65 -37.53
N GLN A 260 30.65 19.81 -37.05
CA GLN A 260 29.59 20.55 -37.74
C GLN A 260 29.96 22.03 -37.86
N THR A 261 30.47 22.66 -36.80
CA THR A 261 30.91 24.06 -36.83
C THR A 261 32.08 24.27 -37.79
N VAL A 262 33.00 23.30 -37.88
CA VAL A 262 34.11 23.36 -38.85
C VAL A 262 33.58 23.20 -40.28
N ILE A 263 32.62 22.30 -40.52
CA ILE A 263 31.99 22.13 -41.84
C ILE A 263 31.21 23.39 -42.25
N GLU A 264 30.41 23.95 -41.35
CA GLU A 264 29.62 25.17 -41.59
C GLU A 264 30.51 26.38 -41.89
N ALA A 265 31.57 26.58 -41.12
CA ALA A 265 32.51 27.67 -41.38
C ALA A 265 33.31 27.47 -42.66
N VAL A 266 33.65 26.23 -43.02
CA VAL A 266 34.31 25.90 -44.30
C VAL A 266 33.36 26.10 -45.48
N ALA A 267 32.08 25.72 -45.34
CA ALA A 267 31.06 25.88 -46.37
C ALA A 267 30.59 27.33 -46.57
N ALA A 268 30.68 28.17 -45.53
CA ALA A 268 30.40 29.60 -45.62
C ALA A 268 31.46 30.37 -46.44
N MET A 269 32.53 29.71 -46.89
CA MET A 269 33.56 30.32 -47.73
C MET A 269 33.51 29.73 -49.13
N GLU A 270 33.26 30.59 -50.12
CA GLU A 270 33.02 30.22 -51.53
C GLU A 270 34.29 29.73 -52.29
N ASP A 271 35.48 29.74 -51.67
CA ASP A 271 36.78 29.65 -52.38
C ASP A 271 37.58 28.34 -52.15
N ILE A 272 37.01 27.31 -51.50
CA ILE A 272 37.75 26.05 -51.22
C ILE A 272 37.15 24.90 -52.04
N ASP A 273 37.95 24.32 -52.96
CA ASP A 273 37.62 23.09 -53.68
C ASP A 273 37.41 21.91 -52.70
N LEU A 274 36.16 21.65 -52.35
CA LEU A 274 35.72 20.74 -51.29
C LEU A 274 35.96 19.24 -51.57
N ASN A 275 36.42 18.86 -52.76
CA ASN A 275 36.24 17.49 -53.25
C ASN A 275 37.40 16.50 -53.03
N THR A 276 38.55 16.87 -52.42
CA THR A 276 39.71 15.94 -52.38
C THR A 276 40.61 15.93 -51.14
N THR A 277 40.31 16.68 -50.07
CA THR A 277 41.21 16.75 -48.89
C THR A 277 40.51 16.51 -47.56
N THR A 278 41.25 16.11 -46.52
CA THR A 278 40.67 15.86 -45.20
C THR A 278 40.25 17.18 -44.53
N LEU A 279 39.26 17.16 -43.62
CA LEU A 279 38.81 18.36 -42.89
C LEU A 279 39.97 19.12 -42.23
N ALA A 280 40.98 18.38 -41.75
CA ALA A 280 42.19 18.95 -41.15
C ALA A 280 43.10 19.67 -42.15
N ASP A 281 43.02 19.34 -43.44
CA ASP A 281 43.75 20.00 -44.53
C ASP A 281 42.97 21.23 -45.02
N GLN A 282 41.64 21.14 -45.09
CA GLN A 282 40.76 22.29 -45.39
C GLN A 282 40.89 23.40 -44.33
N MET A 283 41.00 23.03 -43.04
CA MET A 283 41.30 23.98 -41.96
C MET A 283 42.66 24.66 -42.08
N ARG A 284 43.62 24.09 -42.83
CA ARG A 284 44.93 24.73 -43.04
C ARG A 284 44.90 25.79 -44.13
N LEU A 285 43.92 25.77 -45.02
CA LEU A 285 43.77 26.76 -46.08
C LEU A 285 43.15 28.08 -45.59
N LEU A 286 42.63 28.10 -44.36
CA LEU A 286 42.03 29.28 -43.74
C LEU A 286 43.06 30.38 -43.46
N ASP A 287 42.67 31.64 -43.69
CA ASP A 287 43.43 32.78 -43.21
C ASP A 287 43.34 32.90 -41.68
N TYR A 288 44.28 33.62 -41.06
CA TYR A 288 44.34 33.77 -39.61
C TYR A 288 43.04 34.35 -39.03
N LYS A 289 42.49 35.41 -39.65
CA LYS A 289 41.25 36.05 -39.18
C LYS A 289 40.07 35.09 -39.20
N GLN A 290 39.90 34.34 -40.30
CA GLN A 290 38.83 33.35 -40.47
C GLN A 290 38.96 32.19 -39.49
N TRP A 291 40.19 31.75 -39.22
CA TRP A 291 40.45 30.68 -38.26
C TRP A 291 40.16 31.10 -36.81
N VAL A 292 40.46 32.33 -36.42
CA VAL A 292 40.12 32.84 -35.07
C VAL A 292 38.61 33.02 -34.91
N GLU A 293 37.90 33.45 -35.96
CA GLU A 293 36.44 33.51 -35.97
C GLU A 293 35.83 32.10 -35.79
N LEU A 294 36.32 31.13 -36.55
CA LEU A 294 35.96 29.72 -36.39
C LEU A 294 36.24 29.21 -34.98
N LEU A 295 37.41 29.50 -34.41
CA LEU A 295 37.75 29.08 -33.05
C LEU A 295 36.80 29.71 -32.02
N SER A 296 36.43 30.97 -32.20
CA SER A 296 35.47 31.69 -31.35
C SER A 296 34.07 31.08 -31.46
N GLN A 297 33.63 30.70 -32.67
CA GLN A 297 32.36 30.02 -32.91
C GLN A 297 32.34 28.59 -32.34
N VAL A 298 33.47 27.88 -32.39
CA VAL A 298 33.62 26.57 -31.72
C VAL A 298 33.50 26.75 -30.21
N PHE A 299 34.15 27.76 -29.63
CA PHE A 299 34.11 28.01 -28.20
C PHE A 299 32.71 28.40 -27.72
N SER A 300 32.00 29.29 -28.41
CA SER A 300 30.63 29.65 -28.06
C SER A 300 29.67 28.45 -28.12
N ASN A 301 29.77 27.64 -29.18
CA ASN A 301 28.94 26.44 -29.32
C ASN A 301 29.24 25.38 -28.27
N LEU A 302 30.52 25.19 -27.91
CA LEU A 302 30.89 24.29 -26.81
C LEU A 302 30.40 24.79 -25.45
N LEU A 303 30.43 26.10 -25.20
CA LEU A 303 29.91 26.69 -23.96
C LEU A 303 28.40 26.48 -23.81
N ILE A 304 27.63 26.55 -24.91
CA ILE A 304 26.20 26.23 -24.91
C ILE A 304 25.97 24.76 -24.50
N VAL A 305 26.69 23.82 -25.10
CA VAL A 305 26.58 22.39 -24.77
C VAL A 305 26.98 22.11 -23.31
N LEU A 306 28.06 22.73 -22.83
CA LEU A 306 28.50 22.60 -21.44
C LEU A 306 27.49 23.23 -20.46
N THR A 307 26.85 24.33 -20.83
CA THR A 307 25.79 24.96 -20.03
C THR A 307 24.56 24.05 -19.94
N ARG A 308 24.14 23.43 -21.05
CA ARG A 308 23.05 22.44 -21.06
C ARG A 308 23.37 21.23 -20.16
N THR A 309 24.58 20.69 -20.30
CA THR A 309 25.09 19.60 -19.45
C THR A 309 25.04 20.00 -17.97
N LYS A 310 25.42 21.25 -17.63
CA LYS A 310 25.34 21.79 -16.26
C LYS A 310 23.91 21.89 -15.75
N VAL A 311 22.95 22.33 -16.57
CA VAL A 311 21.53 22.41 -16.20
C VAL A 311 20.96 21.02 -15.88
N VAL A 312 21.32 20.00 -16.66
CA VAL A 312 20.93 18.60 -16.36
C VAL A 312 21.58 18.11 -15.07
N CYS A 313 22.88 18.36 -14.86
CA CYS A 313 23.57 18.02 -13.62
C CYS A 313 22.94 18.70 -12.39
N TRP A 314 22.58 19.98 -12.52
CA TRP A 314 21.89 20.73 -11.47
C TRP A 314 20.49 20.17 -11.24
N SER A 315 19.76 19.78 -12.29
CA SER A 315 18.43 19.17 -12.14
C SER A 315 18.52 17.86 -11.36
N ILE A 316 19.49 17.00 -11.66
CA ILE A 316 19.71 15.73 -10.93
C ILE A 316 20.08 16.01 -9.47
N THR A 317 20.93 17.02 -9.23
CA THR A 317 21.38 17.39 -7.88
C THR A 317 20.28 18.04 -7.05
N SER A 318 19.51 18.95 -7.64
CA SER A 318 18.37 19.63 -7.01
C SER A 318 17.31 18.61 -6.56
N MET A 319 17.10 17.54 -7.33
CA MET A 319 16.19 16.44 -6.95
C MET A 319 16.71 15.63 -5.77
N LEU A 320 18.03 15.49 -5.63
CA LEU A 320 18.64 14.86 -4.46
C LEU A 320 18.60 15.79 -3.23
N ASP A 321 18.49 17.10 -3.40
CA ASP A 321 18.47 18.08 -2.32
C ASP A 321 17.06 18.49 -1.87
N LEU A 322 15.99 18.02 -2.51
CA LEU A 322 14.64 18.18 -1.96
C LEU A 322 14.62 17.56 -0.55
N PRO A 323 14.30 18.34 0.49
CA PRO A 323 14.15 17.79 1.83
C PRO A 323 13.02 16.76 1.79
N SER A 324 13.35 15.50 2.08
CA SER A 324 12.33 14.62 2.65
C SER A 324 11.78 15.36 3.88
N PRO A 325 10.48 15.65 3.97
CA PRO A 325 9.92 16.45 5.07
C PRO A 325 9.91 15.71 6.42
N VAL A 326 10.62 14.59 6.57
CA VAL A 326 10.50 13.69 7.73
C VAL A 326 11.87 13.32 8.31
N ARG A 327 12.67 14.30 8.72
CA ARG A 327 13.90 13.99 9.47
C ARG A 327 14.17 14.79 10.74
N GLU A 328 13.20 15.59 11.22
CA GLU A 328 13.35 16.33 12.49
C GLU A 328 12.52 15.80 13.68
N THR A 329 11.72 14.74 13.55
CA THR A 329 10.88 14.26 14.67
C THR A 329 11.31 12.95 15.35
N LEU A 330 12.47 12.37 15.03
CA LEU A 330 12.94 11.13 15.69
C LEU A 330 14.40 11.17 16.20
N GLN A 331 14.89 12.37 16.56
CA GLN A 331 16.10 12.54 17.40
C GLN A 331 15.92 13.58 18.50
N ALA A 332 14.69 13.74 19.01
CA ALA A 332 14.40 14.57 20.19
C ALA A 332 13.66 13.80 21.30
N ASN A 333 13.83 12.47 21.38
CA ASN A 333 13.39 11.67 22.53
C ASN A 333 14.51 10.74 22.98
N GLY A 334 15.39 11.30 23.81
CA GLY A 334 16.51 10.62 24.45
C GLY A 334 17.12 11.55 25.50
N GLY A 335 16.44 11.70 26.63
CA GLY A 335 16.88 12.49 27.76
C GLY A 335 15.74 12.68 28.77
N GLU A 336 15.87 11.99 29.89
CA GLU A 336 14.94 11.91 31.03
C GLU A 336 14.87 13.23 31.84
N ASP A 337 14.01 13.22 32.86
CA ASP A 337 13.79 14.20 33.95
C ASP A 337 12.78 15.34 33.65
N ASP A 338 11.87 15.77 34.53
CA ASP A 338 11.38 15.34 35.85
C ASP A 338 10.24 16.33 36.24
N LEU A 339 9.30 15.90 37.10
CA LEU A 339 8.42 16.69 37.97
C LEU A 339 7.36 17.71 37.44
N SER A 340 6.10 17.29 37.61
CA SER A 340 4.96 18.02 38.24
C SER A 340 5.08 19.53 38.55
N ARG A 341 4.08 20.33 38.12
CA ARG A 341 3.24 21.13 39.04
C ARG A 341 2.01 21.74 38.38
N GLU A 342 0.93 21.72 39.15
CA GLU A 342 -0.34 22.44 39.00
C GLU A 342 -0.14 23.95 38.81
N GLU A 343 -1.06 24.61 38.12
CA GLU A 343 -1.86 25.72 38.66
C GLU A 343 -2.98 26.11 37.67
N GLU A 344 -4.16 26.32 38.26
CA GLU A 344 -5.42 26.77 37.68
C GLU A 344 -5.35 28.24 37.29
N GLU A 345 -6.24 28.70 36.39
CA GLU A 345 -6.98 29.95 36.59
C GLU A 345 -8.22 30.01 35.67
N GLU A 346 -9.34 30.39 36.28
CA GLU A 346 -10.69 30.59 35.76
C GLU A 346 -10.82 31.92 34.98
N GLU A 347 -11.84 32.05 34.10
CA GLU A 347 -13.05 32.87 34.34
C GLU A 347 -13.89 33.07 33.05
N ASP A 348 -15.20 32.84 33.21
CA ASP A 348 -16.39 33.48 32.62
C ASP A 348 -16.48 33.77 31.10
N GLY A 349 -17.56 33.47 30.37
CA GLY A 349 -18.97 33.41 30.76
C GLY A 349 -19.73 34.54 30.03
N GLU A 350 -20.55 34.23 29.03
CA GLU A 350 -21.85 34.89 28.78
C GLU A 350 -22.58 34.31 27.56
N ASP A 351 -23.85 33.97 27.80
CA ASP A 351 -24.87 33.50 26.89
C ASP A 351 -25.38 34.60 25.95
N THR A 352 -25.83 34.25 24.75
CA THR A 352 -27.07 34.84 24.18
C THR A 352 -27.73 33.87 23.19
N GLU A 353 -28.90 33.39 23.58
CA GLU A 353 -29.87 32.69 22.74
C GLU A 353 -30.61 33.67 21.81
N ALA A 354 -30.94 33.24 20.59
CA ALA A 354 -32.16 33.66 19.91
C ALA A 354 -32.51 32.66 18.79
N GLU A 355 -33.62 31.95 19.01
CA GLU A 355 -34.34 31.12 18.06
C GLU A 355 -34.92 31.94 16.89
N THR A 356 -35.19 31.31 15.74
CA THR A 356 -36.58 31.19 15.23
C THR A 356 -36.68 30.41 13.91
N ASP A 357 -37.62 29.47 13.96
CA ASP A 357 -38.35 28.71 12.94
C ASP A 357 -38.40 29.20 11.48
N THR A 358 -38.41 28.26 10.54
CA THR A 358 -39.61 27.96 9.71
C THR A 358 -39.48 26.70 8.85
N ASN A 359 -40.62 26.00 8.75
CA ASN A 359 -40.86 24.70 8.13
C ASN A 359 -41.07 24.74 6.60
N HIS A 360 -41.03 23.53 6.00
CA HIS A 360 -41.90 22.98 4.94
C HIS A 360 -41.31 22.74 3.51
N THR A 361 -40.97 21.45 3.25
CA THR A 361 -41.68 20.56 2.29
C THR A 361 -41.32 20.48 0.79
N THR A 362 -41.03 19.22 0.40
CA THR A 362 -41.27 18.46 -0.86
C THR A 362 -40.34 18.49 -2.08
N CYS A 363 -40.05 17.23 -2.48
CA CYS A 363 -40.05 16.63 -3.82
C CYS A 363 -38.83 16.75 -4.75
N ALA A 364 -38.12 15.61 -4.81
CA ALA A 364 -37.92 14.78 -6.00
C ALA A 364 -37.42 15.47 -7.29
N ALA A 365 -36.15 15.25 -7.60
CA ALA A 365 -35.70 14.95 -8.94
C ALA A 365 -34.38 14.16 -8.88
N GLU A 366 -34.35 13.08 -9.64
CA GLU A 366 -33.23 12.16 -9.82
C GLU A 366 -32.01 12.88 -10.42
N SER A 367 -30.81 12.55 -9.95
CA SER A 367 -29.69 12.38 -10.88
C SER A 367 -28.64 11.43 -10.29
N MET A 368 -28.33 10.40 -11.07
CA MET A 368 -27.24 9.48 -10.84
C MET A 368 -25.92 10.24 -11.00
N GLN A 369 -25.29 10.61 -9.89
CA GLN A 369 -23.92 11.13 -9.92
C GLN A 369 -22.96 10.03 -9.50
N ARG A 370 -22.14 9.65 -10.49
CA ARG A 370 -20.99 8.76 -10.36
C ARG A 370 -20.09 9.30 -9.24
N ASN A 371 -20.00 8.54 -8.15
CA ASN A 371 -18.94 8.70 -7.17
C ASN A 371 -17.62 8.26 -7.85
N SER A 372 -16.99 9.19 -8.57
CA SER A 372 -15.57 9.11 -8.88
C SER A 372 -14.87 9.40 -7.56
N SER A 373 -14.61 8.35 -6.79
CA SER A 373 -13.76 8.42 -5.61
C SER A 373 -12.38 8.86 -6.08
N GLN A 374 -12.12 10.14 -5.89
CA GLN A 374 -10.84 10.79 -5.97
C GLN A 374 -9.90 10.07 -5.01
N LEU A 375 -9.11 9.15 -5.56
CA LEU A 375 -7.97 8.55 -4.88
C LEU A 375 -6.95 9.67 -4.74
N THR A 376 -6.99 10.37 -3.60
CA THR A 376 -5.87 11.18 -3.14
C THR A 376 -4.75 10.22 -2.78
N MET A 377 -3.93 9.86 -3.77
CA MET A 377 -2.63 9.23 -3.57
C MET A 377 -1.66 10.28 -3.05
N GLY A 378 -1.90 10.73 -1.81
CA GLY A 378 -0.88 11.37 -0.98
C GLY A 378 -0.08 10.26 -0.32
N GLY A 379 0.67 9.50 -1.12
CA GLY A 379 1.68 8.60 -0.62
C GLY A 379 2.96 9.41 -0.42
N ASP A 380 3.31 9.70 0.82
CA ASP A 380 4.64 10.18 1.19
C ASP A 380 5.67 9.22 0.59
N VAL A 381 6.46 9.74 -0.34
CA VAL A 381 7.50 9.01 -1.06
C VAL A 381 8.66 8.79 -0.10
N ASP A 382 8.72 7.62 0.54
CA ASP A 382 9.95 7.19 1.19
C ASP A 382 10.95 6.76 0.10
N MET A 383 11.74 7.74 -0.37
CA MET A 383 12.95 7.50 -1.15
C MET A 383 13.97 6.80 -0.27
N SER A 384 13.86 5.48 -0.13
CA SER A 384 14.83 4.62 0.55
C SER A 384 16.14 4.44 -0.25
N MET A 385 16.67 5.54 -0.78
CA MET A 385 18.06 5.62 -1.22
C MET A 385 18.94 5.87 0.01
N THR A 386 19.92 5.00 0.23
CA THR A 386 20.86 5.18 1.35
C THR A 386 21.58 6.53 1.19
N THR A 387 21.91 7.18 2.31
CA THR A 387 22.67 8.44 2.29
C THR A 387 24.01 8.30 1.55
N GLU A 388 24.58 7.08 1.55
CA GLU A 388 25.80 6.73 0.83
C GLU A 388 25.59 6.73 -0.69
N ASP A 389 24.48 6.17 -1.18
CA ASP A 389 24.19 6.13 -2.61
C ASP A 389 23.83 7.52 -3.16
N ARG A 390 23.17 8.35 -2.35
CA ARG A 390 22.95 9.78 -2.69
C ARG A 390 24.27 10.53 -2.86
N LEU A 391 25.24 10.27 -1.98
CA LEU A 391 26.58 10.86 -2.09
C LEU A 391 27.35 10.33 -3.32
N LYS A 392 27.22 9.04 -3.64
CA LYS A 392 27.79 8.43 -4.86
C LYS A 392 27.22 9.06 -6.12
N VAL A 393 25.91 9.32 -6.16
CA VAL A 393 25.27 10.00 -7.30
C VAL A 393 25.79 11.43 -7.43
N TYR A 394 25.83 12.17 -6.33
CA TYR A 394 26.34 13.55 -6.31
C TYR A 394 27.78 13.65 -6.82
N THR A 395 28.68 12.81 -6.29
CA THR A 395 30.08 12.74 -6.72
C THR A 395 30.20 12.32 -8.19
N SER A 396 29.44 11.31 -8.63
CA SER A 396 29.45 10.86 -10.03
C SER A 396 28.95 11.92 -11.01
N VAL A 397 27.92 12.70 -10.66
CA VAL A 397 27.38 13.79 -11.50
C VAL A 397 28.38 14.96 -11.59
N THR A 398 29.03 15.32 -10.49
CA THR A 398 30.05 16.39 -10.46
C THR A 398 31.34 15.98 -11.20
N ASP A 399 31.77 14.73 -11.06
CA ASP A 399 32.88 14.15 -11.81
C ASP A 399 32.57 14.07 -13.31
N MET A 400 31.33 13.73 -13.67
CA MET A 400 30.88 13.71 -15.06
C MET A 400 30.99 15.08 -15.71
N LEU A 401 30.49 16.13 -15.06
CA LEU A 401 30.58 17.50 -15.59
C LEU A 401 32.05 17.88 -15.81
N SER A 402 32.91 17.65 -14.82
CA SER A 402 34.34 17.93 -14.90
C SER A 402 35.01 17.19 -16.07
N TYR A 403 34.68 15.91 -16.25
CA TYR A 403 35.20 15.08 -17.35
C TYR A 403 34.77 15.59 -18.73
N VAL A 404 33.51 15.99 -18.92
CA VAL A 404 33.04 16.53 -20.20
C VAL A 404 33.73 17.87 -20.49
N CYS A 405 33.98 18.69 -19.47
CA CYS A 405 34.73 19.94 -19.62
C CYS A 405 36.19 19.67 -20.05
N ASP A 406 36.89 18.73 -19.41
CA ASP A 406 38.25 18.33 -19.79
C ASP A 406 38.31 17.75 -21.21
N TYR A 407 37.33 16.93 -21.58
CA TYR A 407 37.24 16.36 -22.92
C TYR A 407 37.03 17.44 -23.98
N ALA A 408 36.22 18.48 -23.71
CA ALA A 408 36.06 19.62 -24.61
C ALA A 408 37.39 20.37 -24.79
N HIS A 409 38.12 20.63 -23.70
CA HIS A 409 39.46 21.26 -23.75
C HIS A 409 40.45 20.44 -24.58
N ASP A 410 40.49 19.12 -24.39
CA ASP A 410 41.36 18.22 -25.16
C ASP A 410 41.03 18.20 -26.66
N ARG A 411 39.75 18.36 -27.02
CA ARG A 411 39.34 18.49 -28.42
C ARG A 411 39.74 19.84 -29.01
N CYS A 412 39.64 20.93 -28.24
CA CYS A 412 40.16 22.24 -28.63
C CYS A 412 41.68 22.23 -28.80
N VAL A 413 42.42 21.53 -27.95
CA VAL A 413 43.88 21.30 -28.12
C VAL A 413 44.17 20.62 -29.45
N LYS A 414 43.43 19.56 -29.79
CA LYS A 414 43.59 18.86 -31.08
C LYS A 414 43.30 19.76 -32.27
N LEU A 415 42.30 20.65 -32.17
CA LEU A 415 41.99 21.64 -33.19
C LEU A 415 43.16 22.63 -33.40
N MET A 416 43.72 23.14 -32.30
CA MET A 416 44.87 24.04 -32.31
C MET A 416 46.13 23.36 -32.86
N LEU A 417 46.43 22.13 -32.44
CA LEU A 417 47.58 21.37 -32.92
C LEU A 417 47.45 20.98 -34.39
N ALA A 418 46.24 20.70 -34.89
CA ALA A 418 45.99 20.44 -36.31
C ALA A 418 46.38 21.63 -37.20
N ARG A 419 46.17 22.87 -36.70
CA ARG A 419 46.64 24.09 -37.35
C ARG A 419 48.16 24.25 -37.25
N GLY A 420 48.75 23.92 -36.09
CA GLY A 420 50.16 24.17 -35.77
C GLY A 420 51.22 23.26 -36.40
N ARG A 421 50.86 22.17 -37.10
CA ARG A 421 51.82 21.16 -37.60
C ARG A 421 52.87 21.68 -38.61
N GLU A 422 52.62 22.79 -39.31
CA GLU A 422 53.58 23.39 -40.27
C GLU A 422 54.29 24.64 -39.72
N GLY A 423 54.24 24.87 -38.41
CA GLY A 423 54.80 26.10 -37.81
C GLY A 423 54.08 27.37 -38.27
N SER A 424 52.81 27.25 -38.72
CA SER A 424 51.93 28.36 -39.09
C SER A 424 51.63 29.25 -37.87
N LEU A 425 51.42 28.64 -36.70
CA LEU A 425 51.22 29.33 -35.42
C LEU A 425 52.49 30.04 -34.93
N GLU A 426 53.67 29.55 -35.33
CA GLU A 426 54.96 30.20 -35.01
C GLU A 426 55.28 31.38 -35.94
N ARG A 427 54.56 31.50 -37.07
CA ARG A 427 54.70 32.59 -38.05
C ARG A 427 53.75 33.77 -37.80
N LEU A 428 52.91 33.70 -36.77
CA LEU A 428 51.96 34.75 -36.43
C LEU A 428 52.67 36.04 -35.99
N THR A 429 52.02 37.18 -36.18
CA THR A 429 52.47 38.45 -35.61
C THR A 429 52.19 38.50 -34.10
N ALA A 430 52.89 39.37 -33.38
CA ALA A 430 52.68 39.53 -31.94
C ALA A 430 51.23 39.94 -31.58
N SER A 431 50.58 40.77 -32.41
CA SER A 431 49.18 41.16 -32.22
C SER A 431 48.22 40.00 -32.42
N GLU A 432 48.47 39.17 -33.42
CA GLU A 432 47.68 37.97 -33.70
C GLU A 432 47.83 36.97 -32.56
N PHE A 433 49.07 36.67 -32.14
CA PHE A 433 49.31 35.75 -31.04
C PHE A 433 48.65 36.19 -29.72
N VAL A 434 48.63 37.49 -29.41
CA VAL A 434 47.91 38.03 -28.25
C VAL A 434 46.39 37.84 -28.41
N GLN A 435 45.82 38.08 -29.59
CA GLN A 435 44.40 37.84 -29.85
C GLN A 435 44.03 36.36 -29.62
N LEU A 436 44.84 35.42 -30.12
CA LEU A 436 44.65 33.98 -29.90
C LEU A 436 44.70 33.63 -28.41
N SER A 437 45.67 34.16 -27.68
CA SER A 437 45.80 33.91 -26.23
C SER A 437 44.58 34.41 -25.45
N ARG A 438 44.01 35.56 -25.84
CA ARG A 438 42.79 36.11 -25.21
C ARG A 438 41.56 35.23 -25.45
N VAL A 439 41.38 34.74 -26.68
CA VAL A 439 40.23 33.88 -27.03
C VAL A 439 40.31 32.55 -26.27
N ILE A 440 41.51 31.97 -26.15
CA ILE A 440 41.74 30.73 -25.39
C ILE A 440 41.54 30.94 -23.88
N GLU A 441 42.09 32.01 -23.31
CA GLU A 441 41.90 32.30 -21.88
C GLU A 441 40.45 32.66 -21.53
N GLY A 442 39.73 33.34 -22.43
CA GLY A 442 38.29 33.61 -22.29
C GLY A 442 37.50 32.30 -22.15
N PHE A 443 37.64 31.40 -23.11
CA PHE A 443 36.99 30.08 -23.05
C PHE A 443 37.39 29.28 -21.80
N ALA A 444 38.69 29.29 -21.44
CA ALA A 444 39.17 28.56 -20.27
C ALA A 444 38.72 29.19 -18.93
N SER A 445 38.33 30.47 -18.92
CA SER A 445 37.74 31.15 -17.77
C SER A 445 36.25 30.85 -17.65
N GLU A 446 35.52 30.91 -18.77
CA GLU A 446 34.08 30.64 -18.81
C GLU A 446 33.76 29.18 -18.48
N THR A 447 34.55 28.24 -18.99
CA THR A 447 34.43 26.81 -18.61
C THR A 447 34.74 26.56 -17.13
N HIS A 448 35.70 27.28 -16.53
CA HIS A 448 35.96 27.20 -15.09
C HIS A 448 34.79 27.77 -14.26
N ALA A 449 34.16 28.85 -14.70
CA ALA A 449 32.96 29.39 -14.06
C ALA A 449 31.76 28.45 -14.17
N LEU A 450 31.65 27.69 -15.27
CA LEU A 450 30.60 26.70 -15.46
C LEU A 450 30.82 25.46 -14.60
N CYS A 451 31.99 24.82 -14.65
CA CYS A 451 32.21 23.50 -14.05
C CYS A 451 32.80 23.56 -12.64
N GLY A 452 33.33 24.71 -12.19
CA GLY A 452 34.08 24.83 -10.92
C GLY A 452 35.46 24.14 -10.94
N HIS A 453 35.76 23.38 -12.00
CA HIS A 453 37.01 22.68 -12.24
C HIS A 453 37.91 23.47 -13.20
N ARG A 454 39.21 23.54 -12.91
CA ARG A 454 40.21 24.20 -13.77
C ARG A 454 40.86 23.20 -14.71
N SER A 455 40.30 23.06 -15.90
CA SER A 455 40.92 22.30 -16.98
C SER A 455 42.26 22.96 -17.39
N THR A 456 43.33 22.15 -17.42
CA THR A 456 44.71 22.63 -17.65
C THR A 456 45.26 22.31 -19.03
N SER A 457 44.64 21.38 -19.78
CA SER A 457 45.19 20.86 -21.03
C SER A 457 45.32 21.93 -22.12
N LEU A 458 44.30 22.77 -22.29
CA LEU A 458 44.33 23.86 -23.27
C LEU A 458 45.35 24.95 -22.93
N ARG A 459 45.43 25.36 -21.66
CA ARG A 459 46.41 26.35 -21.18
C ARG A 459 47.84 25.83 -21.28
N ALA A 460 48.08 24.56 -20.93
CA ALA A 460 49.39 23.94 -21.07
C ALA A 460 49.83 23.88 -22.54
N SER A 461 48.91 23.53 -23.45
CA SER A 461 49.20 23.54 -24.87
C SER A 461 49.45 24.95 -25.41
N LEU A 462 48.73 25.97 -24.92
CA LEU A 462 48.99 27.38 -25.27
C LEU A 462 50.38 27.79 -24.78
N GLN A 463 50.74 27.50 -23.53
CA GLN A 463 52.06 27.81 -22.97
C GLN A 463 53.20 27.16 -23.79
N GLY A 464 53.00 25.94 -24.27
CA GLY A 464 53.94 25.28 -25.19
C GLY A 464 54.13 26.05 -26.50
N GLN A 465 53.05 26.60 -27.07
CA GLN A 465 53.13 27.44 -28.27
C GLN A 465 53.73 28.82 -27.97
N VAL A 466 53.45 29.42 -26.82
CA VAL A 466 54.06 30.68 -26.35
C VAL A 466 55.58 30.54 -26.32
N ASN A 467 56.10 29.47 -25.70
CA ASN A 467 57.54 29.25 -25.59
C ASN A 467 58.21 29.12 -26.98
N LYS A 468 57.56 28.42 -27.93
CA LYS A 468 58.05 28.28 -29.30
C LYS A 468 58.04 29.61 -30.06
N PHE A 469 56.95 30.37 -29.94
CA PHE A 469 56.83 31.71 -30.53
C PHE A 469 57.90 32.67 -29.99
N VAL A 470 58.07 32.71 -28.66
CA VAL A 470 59.05 33.57 -27.98
C VAL A 470 60.48 33.22 -28.40
N ASN A 471 60.85 31.93 -28.42
CA ASN A 471 62.17 31.49 -28.85
C ASN A 471 62.48 31.89 -30.30
N ARG A 472 61.51 31.72 -31.20
CA ARG A 472 61.66 32.14 -32.61
C ARG A 472 61.76 33.66 -32.73
N PHE A 473 60.90 34.40 -32.05
CA PHE A 473 60.90 35.86 -32.08
C PHE A 473 62.22 36.44 -31.56
N HIS A 474 62.78 35.84 -30.50
CA HIS A 474 64.11 36.20 -30.01
C HIS A 474 65.22 35.88 -31.02
N GLU A 475 65.22 34.69 -31.62
CA GLU A 475 66.21 34.34 -32.66
C GLU A 475 66.09 35.24 -33.89
N GLU A 476 64.88 35.59 -34.34
CA GLU A 476 64.68 36.49 -35.49
C GLU A 476 65.18 37.91 -35.19
N ARG A 477 64.94 38.43 -33.98
CA ARG A 477 65.49 39.73 -33.57
C ARG A 477 67.01 39.69 -33.43
N LYS A 478 67.56 38.60 -32.90
CA LYS A 478 69.01 38.39 -32.78
C LYS A 478 69.69 38.30 -34.14
N THR A 479 69.04 37.70 -35.14
CA THR A 479 69.53 37.69 -36.52
C THR A 479 69.43 39.05 -37.22
N LYS A 480 68.48 39.92 -36.84
CA LYS A 480 68.35 41.30 -37.37
C LYS A 480 69.27 42.32 -36.68
N LEU A 481 69.85 41.95 -35.53
CA LEU A 481 70.79 42.76 -34.74
C LEU A 481 72.27 42.42 -35.02
N ARG A 482 72.53 41.31 -35.72
CA ARG A 482 73.82 40.99 -36.35
C ARG A 482 73.81 41.52 -37.78
#